data_AF-A0A2D5E802-F1
#
_entry.id   AF-A0A2D5E802-F1
#
_cell.length_a   1.000
_cell.length_b   1.000
_cell.length_c   1.000
_cell.angle_alpha   90.00
_cell.angle_beta   90.00
_cell.angle_gamma   90.00
#
_symmetry.space_group_name_H-M   'P 1'
#
loop_
_entity.id
_entity.type
_entity.pdbx_description
1 polymer ?
#
loop_
_entity_poly.entity_id
_entity_poly.type
_entity_poly.pdbx_seq_one_letter_code
_entity_poly.pdbx_strand_id
1 'polypeptide(L)'
;MFGVGMSTAYARKLRWCTLNARFKDSAIVARPGAIRAGDRETFMKIVRFILALAVGIVIFSLTVAAVGAIGHGFYPPPAEFQQIGDRMSDAMRAQDQAAFERTQVELAEAMAAYLPTAPTGSFIFVVAAWITGAFVGGGVAAFVTSWGRRSVAMLVGVADVGAIILVSSLLPGPGWMPFVGIAGSLIAAFAAGTLVASGTRTKPSLSRKAAP
;
A
#
# COMPACT_ATOMS: atom_id res chain seq x y z
N MET A 1 -10.69 38.04 70.07
CA MET A 1 -10.02 39.20 69.45
C MET A 1 -8.82 38.70 68.66
N PHE A 2 -8.82 38.98 67.35
CA PHE A 2 -7.71 39.01 66.35
C PHE A 2 -6.71 37.82 66.32
N GLY A 3 -6.67 37.01 65.25
CA GLY A 3 -5.95 37.31 63.98
C GLY A 3 -4.51 36.76 64.10
N VAL A 4 -3.94 35.96 63.19
CA VAL A 4 -3.51 36.37 61.85
C VAL A 4 -3.27 35.11 61.01
N GLY A 5 -3.88 35.08 59.82
CA GLY A 5 -3.60 34.10 58.77
C GLY A 5 -2.28 34.40 58.09
N MET A 6 -1.37 33.42 58.09
CA MET A 6 -0.15 33.48 57.28
C MET A 6 -0.44 32.95 55.87
N SER A 7 -0.27 33.88 54.93
CA SER A 7 -0.58 33.81 53.51
C SER A 7 0.07 32.64 52.74
N THR A 8 -0.76 31.93 51.98
CA THR A 8 -0.42 30.88 50.99
C THR A 8 0.43 31.39 49.80
N ALA A 9 0.80 32.67 49.79
CA ALA A 9 1.65 33.27 48.76
C ALA A 9 3.14 32.95 48.95
N TYR A 10 3.61 32.74 50.19
CA TYR A 10 5.05 32.56 50.44
C TYR A 10 5.54 31.14 50.09
N ALA A 11 4.71 30.11 50.29
CA ALA A 11 5.04 28.72 49.97
C ALA A 11 5.14 28.45 48.45
N ARG A 12 4.48 29.27 47.61
CA ARG A 12 4.52 29.12 46.14
C ARG A 12 5.83 29.63 45.52
N LYS A 13 6.51 30.59 46.14
CA LYS A 13 7.74 31.19 45.61
C LYS A 13 8.97 30.28 45.77
N LEU A 14 9.02 29.48 46.84
CA LEU A 14 10.13 28.55 47.10
C LEU A 14 10.08 27.29 46.20
N ARG A 15 8.89 26.86 45.75
CA ARG A 15 8.73 25.79 44.76
C ARG A 15 9.21 26.18 43.35
N TRP A 16 9.17 27.47 43.03
CA TRP A 16 9.61 27.97 41.72
C TRP A 16 11.14 28.03 41.59
N CYS A 17 11.87 28.35 42.67
CA CYS A 17 13.33 28.41 42.62
C CYS A 17 14.00 27.03 42.51
N THR A 18 13.39 25.97 43.03
CA THR A 18 13.92 24.59 42.93
C THR A 18 13.61 23.91 41.59
N LEU A 19 12.52 24.29 40.90
CA LEU A 19 12.25 23.79 39.54
C LEU A 19 13.19 24.39 38.49
N ASN A 20 13.63 25.66 38.66
CA ASN A 20 14.44 26.34 37.65
C ASN A 20 15.92 25.91 37.64
N ALA A 21 16.44 25.37 38.75
CA ALA A 21 17.80 24.82 38.79
C ALA A 21 17.91 23.49 38.01
N ARG A 22 16.84 22.67 37.99
CA ARG A 22 16.80 21.43 37.19
C ARG A 22 16.68 21.66 35.68
N PHE A 23 16.27 22.85 35.25
CA PHE A 23 16.14 23.19 33.83
C PHE A 23 17.44 23.73 33.22
N LYS A 24 18.38 24.24 34.03
CA LYS A 24 19.63 24.82 33.53
C LYS A 24 20.68 23.78 33.12
N ASP A 25 20.66 22.59 33.73
CA ASP A 25 21.52 21.47 33.34
C ASP A 25 20.94 20.64 32.18
N SER A 26 19.70 20.92 31.78
CA SER A 26 19.07 20.32 30.59
C SER A 26 19.38 21.10 29.31
N ALA A 27 20.12 22.21 29.41
CA ALA A 27 20.70 22.90 28.26
C ALA A 27 21.89 22.08 27.73
N ILE A 28 21.61 20.87 27.29
CA ILE A 28 22.38 20.18 26.26
C ILE A 28 22.40 21.17 25.10
N VAL A 29 23.55 21.82 24.94
CA VAL A 29 23.92 22.58 23.75
C VAL A 29 23.75 21.63 22.57
N ALA A 30 22.56 21.61 21.98
CA ALA A 30 22.29 20.91 20.74
C ALA A 30 23.13 21.62 19.68
N ARG A 31 24.30 21.05 19.35
CA ARG A 31 25.10 21.52 18.21
C ARG A 31 24.19 21.53 16.98
N PRO A 32 23.93 22.69 16.35
CA PRO A 32 23.18 22.72 15.10
C PRO A 32 24.00 21.94 14.06
N GLY A 33 23.46 20.83 13.57
CA GLY A 33 24.07 20.04 12.48
C GLY A 33 24.50 18.60 12.82
N ALA A 34 24.47 18.17 14.08
CA ALA A 34 24.75 16.77 14.41
C ALA A 34 23.46 15.93 14.37
N ILE A 35 23.15 15.36 13.20
CA ILE A 35 22.13 14.30 13.08
C ILE A 35 22.49 13.20 14.08
N ARG A 36 21.61 12.91 15.05
CA ARG A 36 21.90 11.87 16.05
C ARG A 36 21.96 10.54 15.30
N ALA A 37 22.86 9.65 15.69
CA ALA A 37 23.01 8.34 15.02
C ALA A 37 21.66 7.57 14.90
N GLY A 38 20.76 7.74 15.88
CA GLY A 38 19.40 7.17 15.85
C GLY A 38 18.48 7.72 14.74
N ASP A 39 18.71 8.95 14.28
CA ASP A 39 17.95 9.55 13.18
C ASP A 39 18.31 8.88 11.84
N ARG A 40 19.59 8.55 11.63
CA ARG A 40 20.05 7.84 10.42
C ARG A 40 19.48 6.43 10.33
N GLU A 41 19.45 5.69 11.45
CA GLU A 41 18.85 4.35 11.47
C GLU A 41 17.35 4.39 11.16
N THR A 42 16.63 5.34 11.77
CA THR A 42 15.19 5.52 11.54
C THR A 42 14.92 5.91 10.09
N PHE A 43 15.71 6.84 9.53
CA PHE A 43 15.62 7.23 8.13
C PHE A 43 15.83 6.04 7.19
N MET A 44 16.86 5.22 7.41
CA MET A 44 17.12 4.05 6.56
C MET A 44 16.00 3.01 6.64
N LYS A 45 15.34 2.85 7.79
CA LYS A 45 14.16 1.98 7.93
C LYS A 45 12.98 2.51 7.09
N ILE A 46 12.73 3.81 7.11
CA ILE A 46 11.67 4.45 6.31
C ILE A 46 11.97 4.30 4.81
N VAL A 47 13.21 4.56 4.37
CA VAL A 47 13.59 4.41 2.96
C VAL A 47 13.38 2.97 2.48
N ARG A 48 13.82 1.98 3.27
CA ARG A 48 13.60 0.56 2.94
C ARG A 48 12.13 0.19 2.91
N PHE A 49 11.32 0.76 3.79
CA PHE A 49 9.88 0.54 3.80
C PHE A 49 9.21 1.08 2.54
N ILE A 50 9.53 2.32 2.14
CA ILE A 50 9.00 2.94 0.91
C ILE A 50 9.44 2.13 -0.32
N LEU A 51 10.71 1.75 -0.38
CA LEU A 51 11.24 0.94 -1.48
C LEU A 51 10.55 -0.43 -1.55
N ALA A 52 10.33 -1.09 -0.41
CA ALA A 52 9.62 -2.35 -0.34
C ALA A 52 8.19 -2.25 -0.90
N LEU A 53 7.47 -1.18 -0.54
CA LEU A 53 6.13 -0.92 -1.06
C LEU A 53 6.15 -0.67 -2.57
N ALA A 54 7.07 0.17 -3.05
CA ALA A 54 7.20 0.48 -4.48
C ALA A 54 7.51 -0.78 -5.31
N VAL A 55 8.49 -1.57 -4.89
CA VAL A 55 8.84 -2.85 -5.55
C VAL A 55 7.65 -3.81 -5.50
N GLY A 56 6.95 -3.90 -4.37
CA GLY A 56 5.74 -4.70 -4.23
C GLY A 56 4.65 -4.32 -5.24
N ILE A 57 4.39 -3.02 -5.41
CA ILE A 57 3.40 -2.50 -6.37
C ILE A 57 3.82 -2.80 -7.81
N VAL A 58 5.10 -2.65 -8.16
CA VAL A 58 5.59 -3.01 -9.51
C VAL A 58 5.35 -4.49 -9.80
N ILE A 59 5.71 -5.37 -8.87
CA ILE A 59 5.51 -6.82 -9.04
C ILE A 59 4.02 -7.16 -9.07
N PHE A 60 3.20 -6.51 -8.24
CA PHE A 60 1.74 -6.61 -8.30
C PHE A 60 1.24 -6.31 -9.73
N SER A 61 1.62 -5.17 -10.30
CA SER A 61 1.18 -4.75 -11.63
C SER A 61 1.60 -5.73 -12.72
N LEU A 62 2.84 -6.22 -12.68
CA LEU A 62 3.33 -7.23 -13.63
C LEU A 62 2.56 -8.56 -13.51
N THR A 63 2.22 -8.95 -12.28
CA THR A 63 1.43 -10.17 -12.03
C THR A 63 0.03 -10.03 -12.58
N VAL A 64 -0.64 -8.90 -12.34
CA VAL A 64 -1.97 -8.61 -12.90
C VAL A 64 -1.92 -8.63 -14.43
N ALA A 65 -0.91 -8.00 -15.03
CA ALA A 65 -0.74 -8.00 -16.48
C ALA A 65 -0.54 -9.42 -17.05
N ALA A 66 0.26 -10.25 -16.39
CA ALA A 66 0.49 -11.63 -16.81
C ALA A 66 -0.79 -12.48 -16.74
N VAL A 67 -1.54 -12.40 -15.63
CA VAL A 67 -2.82 -13.14 -15.49
C VAL A 67 -3.87 -12.60 -16.48
N GLY A 68 -3.91 -11.29 -16.70
CA GLY A 68 -4.77 -10.65 -17.70
C GLY A 68 -4.46 -11.12 -19.12
N ALA A 69 -3.17 -11.23 -19.48
CA ALA A 69 -2.75 -11.75 -20.78
C ALA A 69 -3.20 -13.21 -21.00
N ILE A 70 -3.13 -14.05 -19.96
CA ILE A 70 -3.69 -15.42 -20.01
C ILE A 70 -5.20 -15.36 -20.24
N GLY A 71 -5.91 -14.50 -19.51
CA GLY A 71 -7.35 -14.30 -19.67
C GLY A 71 -7.73 -13.89 -21.09
N HIS A 72 -6.98 -12.98 -21.71
CA HIS A 72 -7.17 -12.58 -23.12
C HIS A 72 -6.92 -13.72 -24.12
N GLY A 73 -6.16 -14.75 -23.76
CA GLY A 73 -6.03 -15.96 -24.57
C GLY A 73 -7.30 -16.81 -24.61
N PHE A 74 -8.05 -16.87 -23.49
CA PHE A 74 -9.31 -17.60 -23.41
C PHE A 74 -10.52 -16.77 -23.86
N TYR A 75 -10.51 -15.49 -23.49
CA TYR A 75 -11.56 -14.51 -23.77
C TYR A 75 -10.94 -13.33 -24.53
N PRO A 76 -10.68 -13.49 -25.84
CA PRO A 76 -10.10 -12.43 -26.64
C PRO A 76 -11.03 -11.21 -26.65
N PRO A 77 -10.47 -9.99 -26.57
CA PRO A 77 -11.28 -8.79 -26.67
C PRO A 77 -11.89 -8.71 -28.09
N PRO A 78 -13.13 -8.21 -28.22
CA PRO A 78 -13.74 -7.91 -29.51
C PRO A 78 -12.78 -7.14 -30.43
N ALA A 79 -12.74 -7.50 -31.72
CA ALA A 79 -11.88 -6.87 -32.71
C ALA A 79 -12.11 -5.35 -32.82
N GLU A 80 -13.35 -4.91 -32.58
CA GLU A 80 -13.71 -3.48 -32.53
C GLU A 80 -12.88 -2.70 -31.50
N PHE A 81 -12.64 -3.27 -30.32
CA PHE A 81 -11.82 -2.60 -29.29
C PHE A 81 -10.37 -2.43 -29.73
N GLN A 82 -9.84 -3.39 -30.50
CA GLN A 82 -8.49 -3.30 -31.04
C GLN A 82 -8.42 -2.16 -32.08
N GLN A 83 -9.40 -2.08 -32.98
CA GLN A 83 -9.47 -1.01 -33.99
C GLN A 83 -9.65 0.39 -33.37
N ILE A 84 -10.45 0.51 -32.31
CA ILE A 84 -10.58 1.75 -31.55
C ILE A 84 -9.25 2.10 -30.86
N GLY A 85 -8.59 1.11 -30.25
CA GLY A 85 -7.29 1.29 -29.60
C GLY A 85 -6.17 1.71 -30.56
N ASP A 86 -6.17 1.16 -31.79
CA ASP A 86 -5.22 1.53 -32.84
C ASP A 86 -5.44 2.99 -33.27
N ARG A 87 -6.69 3.40 -33.51
CA ARG A 87 -7.04 4.80 -33.80
C ARG A 87 -6.65 5.76 -32.67
N MET A 88 -6.84 5.34 -31.42
CA MET A 88 -6.41 6.14 -30.26
C MET A 88 -4.89 6.31 -30.23
N SER A 89 -4.16 5.23 -30.52
CA SER A 89 -2.69 5.23 -30.60
C SER A 89 -2.18 6.15 -31.72
N ASP A 90 -2.84 6.13 -32.88
CA ASP A 90 -2.50 6.98 -34.01
C ASP A 90 -2.79 8.46 -33.73
N ALA A 91 -3.90 8.77 -33.05
CA ALA A 91 -4.20 10.13 -32.59
C ALA A 91 -3.13 10.65 -31.61
N MET A 92 -2.65 9.81 -30.68
CA MET A 92 -1.56 10.18 -29.77
C MET A 92 -0.24 10.46 -30.52
N ARG A 93 0.10 9.65 -31.53
CA ARG A 93 1.30 9.87 -32.37
C ARG A 93 1.21 11.16 -33.17
N ALA A 94 0.03 11.47 -33.69
CA ALA A 94 -0.26 12.71 -34.42
C ALA A 94 -0.41 13.94 -33.50
N GLN A 95 -0.43 13.75 -32.18
CA GLN A 95 -0.74 14.77 -31.18
C GLN A 95 -2.09 15.48 -31.43
N ASP A 96 -3.06 14.77 -32.00
CA ASP A 96 -4.42 15.27 -32.23
C ASP A 96 -5.31 14.97 -31.02
N GLN A 97 -5.42 15.94 -30.11
CA GLN A 97 -6.23 15.83 -28.91
C GLN A 97 -7.73 15.66 -29.21
N ALA A 98 -8.24 16.30 -30.26
CA ALA A 98 -9.67 16.22 -30.60
C ALA A 98 -10.02 14.84 -31.19
N ALA A 99 -9.12 14.22 -31.95
CA ALA A 99 -9.26 12.82 -32.34
C ALA A 99 -9.19 11.88 -31.12
N PHE A 100 -8.25 12.10 -30.21
CA PHE A 100 -8.10 11.30 -29.00
C PHE A 100 -9.37 11.31 -28.13
N GLU A 101 -9.93 12.50 -27.86
CA GLU A 101 -11.16 12.65 -27.08
C GLU A 101 -12.36 11.94 -27.73
N ARG A 102 -12.51 12.05 -29.06
CA ARG A 102 -13.56 11.33 -29.81
C ARG A 102 -13.40 9.82 -29.69
N THR A 103 -12.19 9.30 -29.87
CA THR A 103 -11.93 7.86 -29.74
C THR A 103 -12.11 7.36 -28.31
N GLN A 104 -11.83 8.20 -27.31
CA GLN A 104 -12.06 7.86 -25.90
C GLN A 104 -13.56 7.70 -25.59
N VAL A 105 -14.41 8.58 -26.13
CA VAL A 105 -15.87 8.47 -26.02
C VAL A 105 -16.39 7.22 -26.74
N GLU A 106 -15.93 6.99 -27.96
CA GLU A 106 -16.30 5.82 -28.76
C GLU A 106 -15.95 4.50 -28.04
N LEU A 107 -14.75 4.42 -27.45
CA LEU A 107 -14.34 3.26 -26.66
C LEU A 107 -15.26 3.04 -25.46
N ALA A 108 -15.62 4.10 -24.74
CA ALA A 108 -16.48 4.01 -23.57
C ALA A 108 -17.88 3.50 -23.93
N GLU A 109 -18.45 3.97 -25.05
CA GLU A 109 -19.74 3.51 -25.56
C GLU A 109 -19.69 2.03 -25.98
N ALA A 110 -18.65 1.65 -26.75
CA ALA A 110 -18.48 0.26 -27.19
C ALA A 110 -18.28 -0.69 -26.00
N MET A 111 -17.52 -0.28 -24.97
CA MET A 111 -17.38 -1.05 -23.73
C MET A 111 -18.70 -1.18 -22.98
N ALA A 112 -19.48 -0.09 -22.85
CA ALA A 112 -20.77 -0.10 -22.17
C ALA A 112 -21.78 -1.02 -22.87
N ALA A 113 -21.74 -1.11 -24.20
CA ALA A 113 -22.59 -2.03 -24.97
C ALA A 113 -22.17 -3.50 -24.80
N TYR A 114 -20.87 -3.77 -24.70
CA TYR A 114 -20.35 -5.12 -24.57
C TYR A 114 -20.49 -5.72 -23.17
N LEU A 115 -20.24 -4.92 -22.12
CA LEU A 115 -20.19 -5.36 -20.73
C LEU A 115 -21.40 -6.22 -20.27
N PRO A 116 -22.66 -5.89 -20.61
CA PRO A 116 -23.82 -6.72 -20.26
C PRO A 116 -23.82 -8.12 -20.89
N THR A 117 -23.12 -8.29 -22.01
CA THR A 117 -23.06 -9.55 -22.77
C THR A 117 -21.76 -10.31 -22.56
N ALA A 118 -20.81 -9.71 -21.83
CA ALA A 118 -19.50 -10.28 -21.60
C ALA A 118 -19.62 -11.64 -20.87
N PRO A 119 -18.89 -12.69 -21.28
CA PRO A 119 -18.92 -13.97 -20.62
C PRO A 119 -18.49 -13.86 -19.15
N THR A 120 -19.21 -14.49 -18.21
CA THR A 120 -18.86 -14.48 -16.77
C THR A 120 -17.41 -14.90 -16.51
N GLY A 121 -16.87 -15.79 -17.34
CA GLY A 121 -15.48 -16.25 -17.25
C GLY A 121 -14.42 -15.15 -17.39
N SER A 122 -14.69 -14.08 -18.15
CA SER A 122 -13.74 -12.97 -18.28
C SER A 122 -13.56 -12.23 -16.95
N PHE A 123 -14.65 -11.99 -16.22
CA PHE A 123 -14.63 -11.37 -14.90
C PHE A 123 -13.93 -12.25 -13.84
N ILE A 124 -14.01 -13.58 -13.96
CA ILE A 124 -13.28 -14.51 -13.09
C ILE A 124 -11.77 -14.32 -13.25
N PHE A 125 -11.26 -14.16 -14.49
CA PHE A 125 -9.84 -13.89 -14.72
C PHE A 125 -9.39 -12.56 -14.12
N VAL A 126 -10.23 -11.52 -14.18
CA VAL A 126 -9.92 -10.22 -13.55
C VAL A 126 -9.82 -10.36 -12.03
N VAL A 127 -10.76 -11.04 -11.39
CA VAL A 127 -10.71 -11.31 -9.95
C VAL A 127 -9.49 -12.16 -9.57
N ALA A 128 -9.17 -13.18 -10.37
CA ALA A 128 -7.98 -13.99 -10.17
C ALA A 128 -6.69 -13.15 -10.29
N ALA A 129 -6.65 -12.20 -11.23
CA ALA A 129 -5.53 -11.29 -11.40
C ALA A 129 -5.32 -10.41 -10.18
N TRP A 130 -6.39 -9.80 -9.63
CA TRP A 130 -6.32 -8.99 -8.40
C TRP A 130 -5.80 -9.79 -7.21
N ILE A 131 -6.41 -10.96 -6.94
CA ILE A 131 -6.05 -11.82 -5.82
C ILE A 131 -4.59 -12.29 -5.93
N THR A 132 -4.19 -12.75 -7.11
CA THR A 132 -2.83 -13.25 -7.35
C THR A 132 -1.81 -12.10 -7.29
N GLY A 133 -2.14 -10.95 -7.86
CA GLY A 133 -1.33 -9.74 -7.77
C GLY A 133 -1.10 -9.34 -6.31
N ALA A 134 -2.16 -9.26 -5.50
CA ALA A 134 -2.08 -8.88 -4.10
C ALA A 134 -1.23 -9.87 -3.29
N PHE A 135 -1.36 -11.17 -3.56
CA PHE A 135 -0.53 -12.21 -2.96
C PHE A 135 0.95 -12.02 -3.31
N VAL A 136 1.29 -11.98 -4.59
CA VAL A 136 2.69 -11.96 -5.06
C VAL A 136 3.35 -10.63 -4.73
N GLY A 137 2.72 -9.51 -5.05
CA GLY A 137 3.23 -8.17 -4.75
C GLY A 137 3.34 -7.90 -3.25
N GLY A 138 2.33 -8.30 -2.47
CA GLY A 138 2.37 -8.21 -1.01
C GLY A 138 3.46 -9.09 -0.40
N GLY A 139 3.65 -10.31 -0.93
CA GLY A 139 4.72 -11.22 -0.54
C GLY A 139 6.11 -10.64 -0.81
N VAL A 140 6.34 -10.07 -1.99
CA VAL A 140 7.61 -9.41 -2.33
C VAL A 140 7.85 -8.20 -1.43
N ALA A 141 6.84 -7.36 -1.19
CA ALA A 141 6.96 -6.21 -0.30
C ALA A 141 7.33 -6.65 1.14
N ALA A 142 6.68 -7.70 1.65
CA ALA A 142 7.00 -8.31 2.93
C ALA A 142 8.41 -8.90 3.00
N PHE A 143 8.92 -9.42 1.88
CA PHE A 143 10.26 -10.01 1.81
C PHE A 143 11.36 -8.95 1.86
N VAL A 144 11.16 -7.83 1.16
CA VAL A 144 12.12 -6.72 1.10
C VAL A 144 12.18 -5.93 2.42
N THR A 145 11.05 -5.78 3.12
CA THR A 145 11.03 -5.06 4.40
C THR A 145 11.65 -5.87 5.55
N SER A 146 12.42 -5.19 6.39
CA SER A 146 12.99 -5.75 7.62
C SER A 146 12.06 -5.62 8.84
N TRP A 147 11.00 -4.82 8.75
CA TRP A 147 10.07 -4.57 9.85
C TRP A 147 8.62 -4.51 9.34
N GLY A 148 7.67 -4.93 10.18
CA GLY A 148 6.25 -4.84 9.85
C GLY A 148 5.82 -5.63 8.61
N ARG A 149 6.45 -6.78 8.33
CA ARG A 149 6.22 -7.60 7.11
C ARG A 149 4.75 -7.81 6.76
N ARG A 150 3.93 -8.19 7.75
CA ARG A 150 2.48 -8.37 7.58
C ARG A 150 1.79 -7.05 7.23
N SER A 151 2.14 -5.97 7.91
CA SER A 151 1.57 -4.64 7.67
C SER A 151 1.91 -4.12 6.28
N VAL A 152 3.16 -4.28 5.81
CA VAL A 152 3.57 -3.87 4.46
C VAL A 152 2.84 -4.67 3.38
N ALA A 153 2.70 -5.99 3.53
CA ALA A 153 1.89 -6.78 2.61
C ALA A 153 0.44 -6.31 2.56
N MET A 154 -0.17 -6.05 3.73
CA MET A 154 -1.53 -5.52 3.81
C MET A 154 -1.68 -4.15 3.15
N LEU A 155 -0.67 -3.28 3.20
CA LEU A 155 -0.73 -1.99 2.49
C LEU A 155 -0.80 -2.15 0.98
N VAL A 156 -0.13 -3.16 0.40
CA VAL A 156 -0.28 -3.51 -1.02
C VAL A 156 -1.72 -3.97 -1.30
N GLY A 157 -2.27 -4.85 -0.45
CA GLY A 157 -3.67 -5.29 -0.58
C GLY A 157 -4.69 -4.16 -0.45
N VAL A 158 -4.45 -3.19 0.44
CA VAL A 158 -5.31 -2.00 0.58
C VAL A 158 -5.21 -1.09 -0.64
N ALA A 159 -4.01 -0.92 -1.20
CA ALA A 159 -3.84 -0.18 -2.45
C ALA A 159 -4.60 -0.84 -3.61
N ASP A 160 -4.55 -2.17 -3.70
CA ASP A 160 -5.32 -2.95 -4.67
C ASP A 160 -6.84 -2.78 -4.47
N VAL A 161 -7.34 -2.85 -3.22
CA VAL A 161 -8.75 -2.55 -2.91
C VAL A 161 -9.16 -1.16 -3.41
N GLY A 162 -8.31 -0.15 -3.23
CA GLY A 162 -8.53 1.18 -3.78
C GLY A 162 -8.68 1.18 -5.31
N ALA A 163 -7.83 0.42 -6.00
CA ALA A 163 -7.91 0.24 -7.45
C ALA A 163 -9.19 -0.51 -7.87
N ILE A 164 -9.59 -1.56 -7.15
CA ILE A 164 -10.82 -2.33 -7.42
C ILE A 164 -12.06 -1.44 -7.30
N ILE A 165 -12.14 -0.63 -6.22
CA ILE A 165 -13.25 0.30 -6.01
C ILE A 165 -13.28 1.33 -7.16
N LEU A 166 -12.13 1.92 -7.50
CA LEU A 166 -12.04 2.89 -8.58
C LEU A 166 -12.53 2.29 -9.91
N VAL A 167 -11.99 1.14 -10.32
CA VAL A 167 -12.36 0.47 -11.57
C VAL A 167 -13.85 0.11 -11.59
N SER A 168 -14.37 -0.43 -10.49
CA SER A 168 -15.77 -0.87 -10.40
C SER A 168 -16.76 0.30 -10.32
N SER A 169 -16.29 1.49 -9.92
CA SER A 169 -17.09 2.72 -9.96
C SER A 169 -17.15 3.36 -11.34
N LEU A 170 -16.14 3.09 -12.18
CA LEU A 170 -16.04 3.64 -13.54
C LEU A 170 -16.66 2.71 -14.58
N LEU A 171 -16.59 1.39 -14.38
CA LEU A 171 -17.07 0.39 -15.34
C LEU A 171 -18.24 -0.41 -14.77
N PRO A 172 -19.43 -0.39 -15.39
CA PRO A 172 -20.54 -1.22 -14.94
C PRO A 172 -20.18 -2.69 -15.11
N GLY A 173 -20.31 -3.46 -14.04
CA GLY A 173 -19.95 -4.87 -14.03
C GLY A 173 -20.89 -5.68 -13.14
N PRO A 174 -20.71 -7.01 -13.10
CA PRO A 174 -21.50 -7.85 -12.23
C PRO A 174 -21.24 -7.50 -10.76
N GLY A 175 -22.31 -7.30 -9.99
CA GLY A 175 -22.23 -6.79 -8.62
C GLY A 175 -21.36 -7.64 -7.68
N TRP A 176 -21.22 -8.95 -7.91
CA TRP A 176 -20.41 -9.85 -7.08
C TRP A 176 -18.90 -9.61 -7.20
N MET A 177 -18.44 -9.13 -8.35
CA MET A 177 -17.02 -9.04 -8.71
C MET A 177 -16.19 -8.19 -7.75
N PRO A 178 -16.57 -6.93 -7.43
CA PRO A 178 -15.81 -6.13 -6.46
C PRO A 178 -15.78 -6.75 -5.07
N PHE A 179 -16.85 -7.39 -4.61
CA PHE A 179 -16.88 -7.99 -3.26
C PHE A 179 -15.91 -9.16 -3.15
N VAL A 180 -15.88 -10.05 -4.16
CA VAL A 180 -14.96 -11.19 -4.18
C VAL A 180 -13.52 -10.70 -4.35
N GLY A 181 -13.28 -9.73 -5.24
CA GLY A 181 -11.97 -9.10 -5.43
C GLY A 181 -11.43 -8.51 -4.13
N ILE A 182 -12.20 -7.63 -3.48
CA ILE A 182 -11.80 -6.95 -2.25
C ILE A 182 -11.49 -7.95 -1.12
N ALA A 183 -12.41 -8.89 -0.86
CA ALA A 183 -12.22 -9.88 0.19
C ALA A 183 -11.01 -10.78 -0.12
N GLY A 184 -10.93 -11.27 -1.36
CA GLY A 184 -9.85 -12.15 -1.82
C GLY A 184 -8.48 -11.50 -1.75
N SER A 185 -8.33 -10.26 -2.24
CA SER A 185 -7.06 -9.54 -2.24
C SER A 185 -6.55 -9.25 -0.83
N LEU A 186 -7.42 -8.87 0.10
CA LEU A 186 -7.04 -8.66 1.50
C LEU A 186 -6.60 -9.95 2.18
N ILE A 187 -7.35 -11.05 1.99
CA ILE A 187 -6.99 -12.36 2.53
C ILE A 187 -5.65 -12.83 1.95
N ALA A 188 -5.47 -12.67 0.65
CA ALA A 188 -4.26 -13.09 -0.06
C ALA A 188 -3.03 -12.27 0.36
N ALA A 189 -3.15 -10.95 0.46
CA ALA A 189 -2.08 -10.09 0.96
C ALA A 189 -1.71 -10.42 2.41
N PHE A 190 -2.70 -10.66 3.26
CA PHE A 190 -2.47 -11.10 4.64
C PHE A 190 -1.74 -12.46 4.68
N ALA A 191 -2.21 -13.44 3.91
CA ALA A 191 -1.62 -14.76 3.80
C ALA A 191 -0.15 -14.68 3.33
N ALA A 192 0.15 -13.89 2.30
CA ALA A 192 1.51 -13.67 1.83
C ALA A 192 2.41 -13.06 2.93
N GLY A 193 1.93 -12.01 3.61
CA GLY A 193 2.67 -11.38 4.70
C GLY A 193 2.90 -12.31 5.90
N THR A 194 1.93 -13.17 6.22
CA THR A 194 2.07 -14.16 7.31
C THR A 194 3.05 -15.27 6.96
N LEU A 195 3.04 -15.78 5.73
CA LEU A 195 3.97 -16.79 5.22
C LEU A 195 5.42 -16.26 5.23
N VAL A 196 5.63 -15.03 4.76
CA VAL A 196 6.97 -14.43 4.76
C VAL A 196 7.46 -14.11 6.17
N ALA A 197 6.56 -13.74 7.10
CA ALA A 197 6.91 -13.47 8.49
C ALA A 197 7.22 -14.76 9.28
N SER A 198 6.54 -15.88 8.99
CA SER A 198 6.77 -17.15 9.68
C SER A 198 8.10 -17.79 9.30
N GLY A 199 8.52 -17.69 8.03
CA GLY A 199 9.77 -18.27 7.53
C GLY A 199 11.05 -17.69 8.17
N THR A 200 11.01 -16.46 8.69
CA THR A 200 12.20 -15.82 9.30
C THR A 200 12.34 -16.02 10.80
N ARG A 201 11.40 -16.72 11.45
CA ARG A 201 11.51 -16.99 12.88
C ARG A 201 12.42 -18.21 13.09
N THR A 202 13.74 -18.01 13.00
CA THR A 202 14.72 -19.04 13.35
C THR A 202 14.49 -19.48 14.80
N LYS A 203 14.31 -20.79 15.02
CA LYS A 203 14.15 -21.36 16.36
C LYS A 203 15.29 -20.88 17.27
N PRO A 204 15.02 -20.41 18.50
CA PRO A 204 16.07 -20.15 19.46
C PRO A 204 16.85 -21.44 19.64
N SER A 205 18.15 -21.43 19.32
CA SER A 205 19.02 -22.58 19.55
C SER A 205 18.98 -22.90 21.05
N LEU A 206 18.43 -24.05 21.40
CA LEU A 206 18.43 -24.61 22.76
C LEU A 206 19.86 -25.06 23.15
N SER A 207 20.81 -24.11 23.16
CA SER A 207 22.24 -24.37 23.40
C SER A 207 22.76 -23.65 24.65
N ARG A 208 21.94 -23.55 25.71
CA ARG A 208 22.44 -23.01 26.99
C ARG A 208 21.97 -23.82 28.20
N LYS A 209 22.24 -25.13 28.18
CA LYS A 209 22.51 -26.02 29.32
C LYS A 209 23.37 -27.16 28.73
N ALA A 210 24.53 -27.53 29.23
CA ALA A 210 25.13 -27.37 30.54
C ALA A 210 26.65 -27.26 30.41
N ALA A 211 27.25 -26.38 31.21
CA ALA A 211 28.62 -26.58 31.68
C ALA A 211 28.55 -26.53 33.22
N PRO A 212 29.21 -27.47 33.92
CA PRO A 212 29.03 -27.77 35.33
C PRO A 212 29.44 -26.63 36.27
#